data_AF-A0A973SSW0-F1
#
_entry.id   AF-A0A973SSW0-F1
#
_cell.length_a   1.000
_cell.length_b   1.000
_cell.length_c   1.000
_cell.angle_alpha   90.00
_cell.angle_beta   90.00
_cell.angle_gamma   90.00
#
_symmetry.space_group_name_H-M   'P 1'
#
loop_
_entity.id
_entity.type
_entity.pdbx_description
1 polymer ?
#
loop_
_entity_poly.entity_id
_entity_poly.type
_entity_poly.pdbx_seq_one_letter_code
_entity_poly.pdbx_strand_id
1 'polypeptide(L)'
;RPGGVEVRLVGTGRHEPFLFAIFRTSDGQVSFDDARNLVAVVPGGRQARWTDPDGKKGDQYYAVAVDRVGRTSKPSHGFRVV
;
A
#
# COMPACT_ATOMS: atom_id res chain seq x y z
N ARG A 1 -4.38 -10.42 -21.08
CA ARG A 1 -3.22 -9.51 -20.88
C ARG A 1 -3.01 -9.44 -19.38
N PRO A 2 -1.80 -9.56 -18.81
CA PRO A 2 -1.66 -9.31 -17.38
C PRO A 2 -1.62 -7.79 -17.23
N GLY A 3 -2.80 -7.16 -17.26
CA GLY A 3 -2.99 -5.75 -16.96
C GLY A 3 -3.13 -5.63 -15.45
N GLY A 4 -2.21 -4.94 -14.82
CA GLY A 4 -2.20 -4.68 -13.39
C GLY A 4 -1.45 -3.38 -13.12
N VAL A 5 -1.47 -2.93 -11.88
CA VAL A 5 -0.84 -1.67 -11.45
C VAL A 5 0.41 -2.00 -10.64
N GLU A 6 1.58 -1.53 -11.09
CA GLU A 6 2.79 -1.55 -10.25
C GLU A 6 2.66 -0.48 -9.17
N VAL A 7 2.70 -0.92 -7.91
CA VAL A 7 2.77 -0.07 -6.73
C VAL A 7 4.21 -0.09 -6.22
N ARG A 8 4.82 1.09 -6.14
CA ARG A 8 6.15 1.29 -5.54
C ARG A 8 6.01 1.93 -4.17
N LEU A 9 6.61 1.29 -3.18
CA LEU A 9 6.57 1.68 -1.78
C LEU A 9 7.95 2.19 -1.36
N VAL A 10 7.98 3.28 -0.58
CA VAL A 10 9.23 3.87 -0.08
C VAL A 10 9.09 4.15 1.42
N GLY A 11 9.95 3.53 2.22
CA GLY A 11 10.03 3.78 3.65
C GLY A 11 10.82 5.06 3.96
N THR A 12 10.13 6.12 4.39
CA THR A 12 10.75 7.43 4.67
C THR A 12 11.16 7.64 6.13
N GLY A 13 10.79 6.73 7.03
CA GLY A 13 11.14 6.81 8.46
C GLY A 13 12.58 6.43 8.79
N ARG A 14 12.99 6.70 10.04
CA ARG A 14 14.33 6.35 10.58
C ARG A 14 14.60 4.84 10.53
N HIS A 15 13.57 4.04 10.80
CA HIS A 15 13.63 2.59 10.76
C HIS A 15 13.00 2.05 9.49
N GLU A 16 13.53 0.94 9.00
CA GLU A 16 12.96 0.25 7.85
C GLU A 16 11.68 -0.49 8.25
N PRO A 17 10.60 -0.37 7.47
CA PRO A 17 9.39 -1.17 7.67
C PRO A 17 9.71 -2.66 7.60
N PHE A 18 9.08 -3.46 8.45
CA PHE A 18 9.14 -4.91 8.35
C PHE A 18 8.18 -5.43 7.29
N LEU A 19 6.99 -4.80 7.19
CA LEU A 19 5.99 -5.05 6.15
C LEU A 19 5.42 -3.72 5.65
N PHE A 20 4.80 -3.77 4.48
CA PHE A 20 3.84 -2.75 4.04
C PHE A 20 2.46 -3.38 3.88
N ALA A 21 1.45 -2.79 4.51
CA ALA A 21 0.05 -3.05 4.22
C ALA A 21 -0.43 -2.05 3.15
N ILE A 22 -0.98 -2.57 2.05
CA ILE A 22 -1.36 -1.80 0.87
C ILE A 22 -2.88 -1.78 0.77
N PHE A 23 -3.45 -0.58 0.67
CA PHE A 23 -4.88 -0.35 0.60
C PHE A 23 -5.24 0.27 -0.74
N ARG A 24 -6.40 -0.11 -1.28
CA ARG A 24 -6.94 0.38 -2.55
C ARG A 24 -8.37 0.88 -2.37
N THR A 25 -8.68 2.00 -3.02
CA THR A 25 -10.04 2.51 -3.19
C THR A 25 -10.26 3.02 -4.61
N SER A 26 -11.50 2.91 -5.11
CA SER A 26 -11.92 3.45 -6.41
C SER A 26 -12.82 4.68 -6.29
N ASP A 27 -13.40 4.94 -5.12
CA ASP A 27 -14.32 6.05 -4.84
C ASP A 27 -13.67 7.17 -4.00
N GLY A 28 -12.40 7.00 -3.62
CA GLY A 28 -11.64 7.94 -2.81
C GLY A 28 -11.89 7.83 -1.31
N GLN A 29 -12.80 6.95 -0.87
CA GLN A 29 -13.01 6.63 0.53
C GLN A 29 -12.16 5.41 0.89
N VAL A 30 -11.24 5.57 1.86
CA VAL A 30 -10.38 4.48 2.34
C VAL A 30 -10.53 4.32 3.84
N SER A 31 -10.80 3.09 4.27
CA SER A 31 -10.75 2.66 5.67
C SER A 31 -9.41 1.97 5.93
N PHE A 32 -8.73 2.37 7.00
CA PHE A 32 -7.51 1.72 7.49
C PHE A 32 -7.76 0.88 8.75
N ASP A 33 -8.94 0.99 9.35
CA ASP A 33 -9.30 0.34 10.61
C ASP A 33 -9.80 -1.09 10.42
N ASP A 34 -10.08 -1.48 9.17
CA ASP A 34 -10.49 -2.83 8.81
C ASP A 34 -9.87 -3.26 7.46
N ALA A 35 -10.11 -4.51 7.09
CA ALA A 35 -9.50 -5.12 5.92
C ALA A 35 -10.25 -4.84 4.60
N ARG A 36 -11.33 -4.04 4.57
CA ARG A 36 -12.18 -3.90 3.36
C ARG A 36 -11.43 -3.31 2.16
N ASN A 37 -10.46 -2.43 2.42
CA ASN A 37 -9.64 -1.80 1.41
C ASN A 37 -8.25 -2.45 1.30
N LEU A 38 -7.91 -3.40 2.17
CA LEU A 38 -6.60 -4.07 2.17
C LEU A 38 -6.52 -5.03 0.99
N VAL A 39 -5.54 -4.80 0.10
CA VAL A 39 -5.34 -5.63 -1.10
C VAL A 39 -4.08 -6.46 -1.05
N ALA A 40 -3.09 -6.07 -0.25
CA ALA A 40 -1.88 -6.85 -0.06
C ALA A 40 -1.16 -6.50 1.24
N VAL A 41 -0.38 -7.46 1.72
CA VAL A 41 0.68 -7.26 2.71
C VAL A 41 1.95 -7.83 2.11
N VAL A 42 2.99 -7.00 2.00
CA VAL A 42 4.24 -7.36 1.33
C VAL A 42 5.44 -7.17 2.25
N PRO A 43 6.54 -7.92 2.05
CA PRO A 43 7.80 -7.66 2.73
C PRO A 43 8.21 -6.19 2.64
N GLY A 44 8.63 -5.65 3.77
CA GLY A 44 9.08 -4.27 3.90
C GLY A 44 10.54 -4.08 3.48
N GLY A 45 11.10 -2.96 3.91
CA GLY A 45 12.43 -2.49 3.55
C GLY A 45 12.39 -1.02 3.15
N ARG A 46 13.55 -0.49 2.73
CA ARG A 46 13.63 0.90 2.25
C ARG A 46 12.78 1.15 1.01
N GLN A 47 12.70 0.16 0.13
CA GLN A 47 11.87 0.17 -1.07
C GLN A 47 11.24 -1.20 -1.28
N ALA A 48 10.00 -1.24 -1.75
CA ALA A 48 9.35 -2.46 -2.20
C ALA A 48 8.55 -2.20 -3.48
N ARG A 49 8.40 -3.25 -4.30
CA ARG A 49 7.54 -3.23 -5.48
C ARG A 49 6.57 -4.40 -5.40
N TRP A 50 5.34 -4.12 -5.77
CA TRP A 50 4.28 -5.10 -5.84
C TRP A 50 3.37 -4.76 -7.01
N THR A 51 2.82 -5.77 -7.68
CA THR A 51 1.87 -5.57 -8.77
C THR A 51 0.50 -6.03 -8.31
N ASP A 52 -0.47 -5.11 -8.34
CA ASP A 52 -1.88 -5.43 -8.14
C ASP A 52 -2.44 -5.98 -9.46
N PRO A 53 -2.80 -7.27 -9.54
CA PRO A 53 -3.37 -7.85 -10.76
C PRO A 53 -4.77 -7.32 -11.08
N ASP A 54 -5.49 -6.79 -10.09
CA ASP A 54 -6.86 -6.29 -10.25
C ASP A 54 -6.91 -4.76 -10.34
N GLY A 55 -5.75 -4.10 -10.20
CA GLY A 55 -5.62 -2.66 -10.24
C GLY A 55 -5.95 -2.08 -11.61
N LYS A 56 -6.62 -0.92 -11.62
CA LYS A 56 -7.05 -0.23 -12.85
C LYS A 56 -6.90 1.29 -12.73
N LYS A 57 -7.01 1.96 -13.89
CA LYS A 57 -7.07 3.42 -13.97
C LYS A 57 -8.19 3.98 -13.10
N GLY A 58 -7.88 5.03 -12.35
CA GLY A 58 -8.78 5.68 -11.42
C GLY A 58 -8.61 5.22 -9.97
N ASP A 59 -8.07 4.01 -9.74
CA ASP A 59 -7.81 3.51 -8.39
C ASP A 59 -6.78 4.39 -7.66
N GLN A 60 -6.92 4.45 -6.35
CA GLN A 60 -6.02 5.14 -5.45
C GLN A 60 -5.47 4.18 -4.41
N TYR A 61 -4.15 4.21 -4.26
CA TYR A 61 -3.39 3.33 -3.38
C TYR A 61 -2.82 4.10 -2.20
N TYR A 62 -2.80 3.44 -1.06
CA TYR A 62 -2.21 3.92 0.17
C TYR A 62 -1.38 2.81 0.80
N ALA A 63 -0.40 3.18 1.60
CA ALA A 63 0.41 2.22 2.33
C ALA A 63 0.57 2.60 3.79
N VAL A 64 0.63 1.58 4.64
CA VAL A 64 0.98 1.69 6.05
C VAL A 64 2.22 0.82 6.28
N ALA A 65 3.25 1.40 6.90
CA ALA A 65 4.41 0.63 7.34
C ALA A 65 4.07 -0.10 8.63
N VAL A 66 4.45 -1.38 8.72
CA VAL A 66 4.29 -2.20 9.92
C VAL A 66 5.66 -2.67 10.39
N ASP A 67 5.93 -2.57 11.67
CA ASP A 67 7.19 -3.05 12.27
C ASP A 67 7.09 -4.52 12.74
N ARG A 68 8.20 -5.05 13.28
CA ARG A 68 8.29 -6.46 13.72
C ARG A 68 7.37 -6.81 14.89
N VAL A 69 6.85 -5.82 15.61
CA VAL A 69 5.97 -6.01 16.76
C VAL A 69 4.53 -5.58 16.45
N GLY A 70 4.22 -5.33 15.17
CA GLY A 70 2.86 -5.04 14.71
C GLY A 70 2.41 -3.58 14.88
N ARG A 71 3.32 -2.65 15.21
CA ARG A 71 2.97 -1.22 15.26
C ARG A 71 2.89 -0.66 13.85
N THR A 72 1.90 0.20 13.62
CA THR A 72 1.62 0.83 12.34
C THR A 72 2.07 2.29 12.31
N SER A 73 2.49 2.76 11.13
CA SER A 73 2.70 4.18 10.87
C SER A 73 1.37 4.89 10.59
N LYS A 74 1.42 6.22 10.46
CA LYS A 74 0.37 6.94 9.71
C LYS A 74 0.30 6.43 8.26
N PRO A 75 -0.87 6.45 7.62
CA PRO A 75 -0.99 6.17 6.19
C PRO A 75 -0.13 7.11 5.33
N SER A 76 0.33 6.60 4.19
CA SER A 76 1.00 7.41 3.17
C SER A 76 0.06 8.43 2.54
N HIS A 77 0.63 9.36 1.76
CA HIS A 77 -0.15 10.07 0.75
C HIS A 77 -0.67 9.08 -0.29
N GLY A 78 -1.84 9.38 -0.86
CA GLY A 78 -2.47 8.53 -1.87
C GLY A 78 -1.77 8.65 -3.22
N PHE A 79 -1.54 7.51 -3.87
CA PHE A 79 -1.07 7.41 -5.26
C PHE A 79 -2.25 7.05 -6.16
N ARG A 80 -2.63 7.94 -7.08
CA ARG A 80 -3.74 7.70 -8.02
C ARG A 80 -3.21 7.21 -9.36
N VAL A 81 -3.81 6.15 -9.88
CA VAL A 81 -3.52 5.61 -11.21
C VAL A 81 -4.24 6.47 -12.26
N VAL A 82 -3.48 7.06 -13.17
CA VAL A 82 -3.96 7.95 -14.24
C VAL A 82 -3.99 7.29 -15.62
#